data_AF-A0A9R1RYF8-F1
#
_entry.id   AF-A0A9R1RYF8-F1
#
_cell.length_a   1.000
_cell.length_b   1.000
_cell.length_c   1.000
_cell.angle_alpha   90.00
_cell.angle_beta   90.00
_cell.angle_gamma   90.00
#
_symmetry.space_group_name_H-M   'P 1'
#
loop_
_entity.id
_entity.type
_entity.pdbx_description
1 polymer ?
#
loop_
_entity_poly.entity_id
_entity_poly.type
_entity_poly.pdbx_seq_one_letter_code
_entity_poly.pdbx_strand_id
1 'polypeptide(L)'
;MVDGEKAPAPALLQLETLLALGLDQRTAENALVNSKVTANLAAVVAEAGITGCDKSVGNLLYAVATKYPNNALVHRPALINYIVSTKIKNPAQLDAALSFLTNTGPESLDIGKFEEACGVGVVVSIEEIQSTVAEVLKENMEAILEQRYHINVGGLCGQVRKRHPWGDAKATKEEIEKKLAEILGPKTEADNVKPVKKKKEKPAKIEEKKVAVATAAPPSEEELNPYTIFPQPEENNKVHTEIFFSDGNIWRAHNTKEILEKHLKATGGKVMTRFPPEPNGYLHIGHAKAMFIDFGLAKERNGHCYLRFDDTNPEAEKKEYIDHIQEIVKWMGWEPYKVTYTSDYFQDLYEHAVELIRKGLAYVDHQTAEQIKEYREKKMDSPWRDRPIEESLKLFEDMRRGLIAEGAATLRMKQDMQNDNKNMSDLIAYRIKFTPHPHAGDKWCIYPSYDYAHCMVDSLENITHSLCTLEFDIRRPSYYWLLVALGLYQPYVWEYSRLNISHTMMSKRKLNRLVTEKWVDGWDDPRLLTLAGLRRRGVSATAINSFIRGIGITRSDNSLIRVDRLEYHIREELNKTASRTMVVLHPLKL
;
A
#
# COMPACT_ATOMS: atom_id res chain seq x y z
N MET A 1 -61.55 37.86 1.29
CA MET A 1 -60.67 36.75 1.71
C MET A 1 -60.48 35.85 0.51
N VAL A 2 -59.35 35.98 -0.18
CA VAL A 2 -58.79 34.94 -1.02
C VAL A 2 -57.31 34.98 -0.70
N ASP A 3 -56.83 33.90 -0.10
CA ASP A 3 -55.51 33.73 0.44
C ASP A 3 -54.44 33.83 -0.64
N GLY A 4 -53.45 34.71 -0.41
CA GLY A 4 -52.22 34.74 -1.18
C GLY A 4 -51.32 33.61 -0.67
N GLU A 5 -51.13 32.58 -1.51
CA GLU A 5 -50.10 31.56 -1.33
C GLU A 5 -48.73 32.23 -1.18
N LYS A 6 -48.20 32.22 0.05
CA LYS A 6 -46.80 32.53 0.32
C LYS A 6 -45.95 31.41 -0.27
N ALA A 7 -44.98 31.78 -1.11
CA ALA A 7 -43.93 30.88 -1.58
C ALA A 7 -43.29 30.12 -0.39
N PRO A 8 -43.00 28.81 -0.55
CA PRO A 8 -42.45 28.01 0.54
C PRO A 8 -41.07 28.53 0.92
N ALA A 9 -40.82 28.62 2.24
CA ALA A 9 -39.51 28.96 2.78
C ALA A 9 -38.43 27.99 2.22
N PRO A 10 -37.21 28.47 1.92
CA PRO A 10 -36.15 27.59 1.40
C PRO A 10 -35.89 26.48 2.40
N ALA A 11 -35.92 25.23 1.94
CA ALA A 11 -35.53 24.07 2.75
C ALA A 11 -34.13 24.34 3.32
N LEU A 12 -33.99 24.20 4.65
CA LEU A 12 -32.70 24.31 5.32
C LEU A 12 -31.71 23.37 4.64
N LEU A 13 -30.59 23.93 4.15
CA LEU A 13 -29.53 23.16 3.52
C LEU A 13 -28.96 22.15 4.52
N GLN A 14 -29.10 20.86 4.23
CA GLN A 14 -28.68 19.78 5.13
C GLN A 14 -27.28 19.27 4.76
N LEU A 15 -26.58 18.73 5.75
CA LEU A 15 -25.25 18.12 5.56
C LEU A 15 -25.28 17.03 4.49
N GLU A 16 -26.34 16.21 4.46
CA GLU A 16 -26.55 15.15 3.47
C GLU A 16 -26.59 15.70 2.03
N THR A 17 -27.20 16.87 1.82
CA THR A 17 -27.26 17.52 0.50
C THR A 17 -25.87 17.97 0.04
N LEU A 18 -25.04 18.47 0.95
CA LEU A 18 -23.67 18.92 0.64
C LEU A 18 -22.72 17.74 0.39
N LEU A 19 -22.88 16.66 1.13
CA LEU A 19 -22.13 15.42 0.91
C LEU A 19 -22.52 14.76 -0.42
N ALA A 20 -23.81 14.77 -0.78
CA ALA A 20 -24.28 14.27 -2.08
C ALA A 20 -23.72 15.06 -3.27
N LEU A 21 -23.33 16.32 -3.06
CA LEU A 21 -22.63 17.16 -4.03
C LEU A 21 -21.11 16.91 -4.08
N GLY A 22 -20.60 15.89 -3.38
CA GLY A 22 -19.19 15.52 -3.43
C GLY A 22 -18.25 16.43 -2.64
N LEU A 23 -18.77 17.29 -1.75
CA LEU A 23 -17.95 18.04 -0.81
C LEU A 23 -17.47 17.14 0.32
N ASP A 24 -16.21 17.31 0.75
CA ASP A 24 -15.71 16.61 1.92
C ASP A 24 -16.44 17.10 3.18
N GLN A 25 -16.54 16.21 4.18
CA GLN A 25 -17.33 16.46 5.37
C GLN A 25 -16.89 17.70 6.15
N ARG A 26 -15.58 17.94 6.25
CA ARG A 26 -15.05 19.14 6.93
C ARG A 26 -15.45 20.41 6.19
N THR A 27 -15.37 20.44 4.87
CA THR A 27 -15.80 21.59 4.06
C THR A 27 -17.31 21.79 4.15
N ALA A 28 -18.11 20.73 4.11
CA ALA A 28 -19.56 20.79 4.24
C ALA A 28 -20.01 21.29 5.63
N GLU A 29 -19.41 20.77 6.70
CA GLU A 29 -19.68 21.23 8.07
C GLU A 29 -19.26 22.70 8.26
N ASN A 30 -18.06 23.09 7.81
CA ASN A 30 -17.62 24.49 7.86
C ASN A 30 -18.53 25.41 7.03
N ALA A 31 -19.02 24.93 5.88
CA ALA A 31 -19.95 25.67 5.05
C ALA A 31 -21.25 25.94 5.80
N LEU A 32 -21.81 24.94 6.50
CA LEU A 32 -23.05 25.03 7.26
C LEU A 32 -22.95 25.94 8.49
N VAL A 33 -21.77 26.02 9.11
CA VAL A 33 -21.50 26.90 10.25
C VAL A 33 -21.42 28.37 9.81
N ASN A 34 -21.00 28.65 8.58
CA ASN A 34 -20.92 30.00 8.06
C ASN A 34 -22.22 30.41 7.36
N SER A 35 -23.09 31.13 8.07
CA SER A 35 -24.42 31.55 7.60
C SER A 35 -24.44 32.20 6.21
N LYS A 36 -23.39 32.95 5.84
CA LYS A 36 -23.27 33.58 4.52
C LYS A 36 -22.94 32.55 3.43
N VAL A 37 -22.02 31.64 3.72
CA VAL A 37 -21.66 30.56 2.78
C VAL A 37 -22.82 29.58 2.63
N THR A 38 -23.50 29.21 3.72
CA THR A 38 -24.70 28.37 3.69
C THR A 38 -25.79 28.95 2.79
N ALA A 39 -26.09 30.25 2.93
CA ALA A 39 -27.12 30.90 2.12
C ALA A 39 -26.76 30.93 0.63
N ASN A 40 -25.51 31.25 0.31
CA ASN A 40 -25.02 31.25 -1.07
C ASN A 40 -25.01 29.85 -1.68
N LEU A 41 -24.59 28.85 -0.91
CA LEU A 41 -24.51 27.47 -1.35
C LEU A 41 -25.92 26.90 -1.58
N ALA A 42 -26.89 27.21 -0.72
CA ALA A 42 -28.29 26.84 -0.93
C ALA A 42 -28.84 27.41 -2.26
N ALA A 43 -28.51 28.66 -2.59
CA ALA A 43 -28.92 29.26 -3.86
C ALA A 43 -28.24 28.59 -5.06
N VAL A 44 -26.93 28.32 -4.98
CA VAL A 44 -26.18 27.62 -6.03
C VAL A 44 -26.73 26.21 -6.27
N VAL A 45 -27.09 25.48 -5.21
CA VAL A 45 -27.65 24.13 -5.30
C VAL A 45 -29.04 24.14 -5.92
N ALA A 46 -29.89 25.10 -5.52
CA ALA A 46 -31.21 25.28 -6.12
C ALA A 46 -31.11 25.64 -7.62
N GLU A 47 -30.17 26.51 -7.99
CA GLU A 47 -29.91 26.90 -9.39
C GLU A 47 -29.29 25.77 -10.22
N ALA A 48 -28.51 24.87 -9.60
CA ALA A 48 -27.90 23.73 -10.28
C ALA A 48 -28.93 22.64 -10.62
N GLY A 49 -30.00 22.50 -9.85
CA GLY A 49 -31.08 21.55 -10.12
C GLY A 49 -30.64 20.07 -10.08
N ILE A 50 -29.53 19.76 -9.41
CA ILE A 50 -28.96 18.41 -9.29
C ILE A 50 -29.11 17.87 -7.86
N THR A 51 -29.35 16.57 -7.75
CA THR A 51 -29.46 15.87 -6.45
C THR A 51 -28.13 15.25 -5.99
N GLY A 52 -27.13 15.21 -6.87
CA GLY A 52 -25.76 14.80 -6.55
C GLY A 52 -24.82 14.93 -7.75
N CYS A 53 -23.51 15.01 -7.50
CA CYS A 53 -22.48 15.09 -8.54
C CYS A 53 -21.14 14.52 -8.06
N ASP A 54 -20.17 14.41 -8.97
CA ASP A 54 -18.81 14.03 -8.60
C ASP A 54 -18.10 15.14 -7.80
N LYS A 55 -17.02 14.76 -7.10
CA LYS A 55 -16.21 15.66 -6.27
C LYS A 55 -15.64 16.86 -7.05
N SER A 56 -15.35 16.70 -8.35
CA SER A 56 -14.79 17.79 -9.17
C SER A 56 -15.83 18.87 -9.41
N VAL A 57 -17.03 18.47 -9.87
CA VAL A 57 -18.18 19.36 -10.07
C VAL A 57 -18.60 19.99 -8.75
N GLY A 58 -18.66 19.21 -7.67
CA GLY A 58 -18.94 19.67 -6.32
C GLY A 58 -18.04 20.80 -5.83
N ASN A 59 -16.72 20.58 -5.94
CA ASN A 59 -15.73 21.58 -5.54
C ASN A 59 -15.82 22.86 -6.36
N LEU A 60 -16.15 22.77 -7.66
CA LEU A 60 -16.36 23.95 -8.51
C LEU A 60 -17.63 24.72 -8.11
N LEU A 61 -18.73 24.03 -7.80
CA LEU A 61 -19.96 24.65 -7.30
C LEU A 61 -19.75 25.31 -5.93
N TYR A 62 -18.97 24.70 -5.04
CA TYR A 62 -18.60 25.31 -3.77
C TYR A 62 -17.68 26.54 -3.94
N ALA A 63 -16.76 26.49 -4.89
CA ALA A 63 -15.95 27.66 -5.24
C ALA A 63 -16.81 28.80 -5.81
N VAL A 64 -17.86 28.49 -6.58
CA VAL A 64 -18.87 29.49 -6.99
C VAL A 64 -19.57 30.09 -5.77
N ALA A 65 -20.07 29.28 -4.83
CA ALA A 65 -20.77 29.79 -3.65
C ALA A 65 -19.91 30.74 -2.77
N THR A 66 -18.59 30.57 -2.80
CA THR A 66 -17.64 31.33 -1.96
C THR A 66 -16.99 32.52 -2.66
N LYS A 67 -16.75 32.44 -3.97
CA LYS A 67 -15.97 33.43 -4.72
C LYS A 67 -16.76 34.24 -5.75
N TYR A 68 -18.05 33.94 -5.97
CA TYR A 68 -18.82 34.58 -7.04
C TYR A 68 -18.96 36.10 -6.81
N PRO A 69 -18.72 36.94 -7.84
CA PRO A 69 -18.75 38.38 -7.70
C PRO A 69 -20.19 38.90 -7.60
N ASN A 70 -20.47 39.72 -6.57
CA ASN A 70 -21.83 40.20 -6.26
C ASN A 70 -22.46 41.06 -7.38
N ASN A 71 -21.65 41.73 -8.18
CA ASN A 71 -22.10 42.61 -9.27
C ASN A 71 -22.62 41.86 -10.50
N ALA A 72 -22.40 40.54 -10.60
CA ALA A 72 -22.78 39.71 -11.74
C ALA A 72 -23.73 38.56 -11.37
N LEU A 73 -24.41 38.62 -10.21
CA LEU A 73 -25.27 37.53 -9.70
C LEU A 73 -26.33 37.05 -10.70
N VAL A 74 -26.78 37.92 -11.61
CA VAL A 74 -27.71 37.59 -12.69
C VAL A 74 -27.19 36.50 -13.65
N HIS A 75 -25.87 36.29 -13.73
CA HIS A 75 -25.24 35.30 -14.61
C HIS A 75 -24.85 34.00 -13.89
N ARG A 76 -25.11 33.88 -12.58
CA ARG A 76 -24.72 32.71 -11.79
C ARG A 76 -25.36 31.40 -12.30
N PRO A 77 -26.65 31.38 -12.67
CA PRO A 77 -27.26 30.17 -13.24
C PRO A 77 -26.58 29.71 -14.54
N ALA A 78 -26.15 30.66 -15.37
CA ALA A 78 -25.44 30.34 -16.61
C ALA A 78 -24.11 29.63 -16.31
N LEU A 79 -23.27 30.20 -15.42
CA LEU A 79 -22.00 29.59 -15.02
C LEU A 79 -22.19 28.19 -14.40
N ILE A 80 -23.21 28.03 -13.56
CA ILE A 80 -23.55 26.73 -12.96
C ILE A 80 -23.87 25.70 -14.04
N ASN A 81 -24.64 26.06 -15.07
CA ASN A 81 -24.92 25.16 -16.19
C ASN A 81 -23.64 24.74 -16.95
N TYR A 82 -22.68 25.64 -17.13
CA TYR A 82 -21.37 25.30 -17.72
C TYR A 82 -20.56 24.30 -16.86
N ILE A 83 -20.68 24.37 -15.54
CA ILE A 83 -20.03 23.44 -14.61
C ILE A 83 -20.73 22.07 -14.63
N VAL A 84 -22.07 22.05 -14.51
CA VAL A 84 -22.88 20.82 -14.49
C VAL A 84 -22.81 20.07 -15.83
N SER A 85 -22.77 20.79 -16.95
CA SER A 85 -22.57 20.21 -18.29
C SER A 85 -21.11 19.83 -18.58
N THR A 86 -20.20 19.98 -17.61
CA THR A 86 -18.76 19.69 -17.73
C THR A 86 -18.04 20.49 -18.83
N LYS A 87 -18.56 21.66 -19.22
CA LYS A 87 -17.85 22.57 -20.12
C LYS A 87 -16.71 23.31 -19.40
N ILE A 88 -16.91 23.65 -18.12
CA ILE A 88 -15.88 24.12 -17.19
C ILE A 88 -15.50 22.95 -16.29
N LYS A 89 -14.26 22.47 -16.41
CA LYS A 89 -13.82 21.19 -15.82
C LYS A 89 -12.79 21.36 -14.71
N ASN A 90 -12.09 22.50 -14.67
CA ASN A 90 -10.99 22.71 -13.74
C ASN A 90 -11.02 24.08 -13.07
N PRO A 91 -10.29 24.27 -11.95
CA PRO A 91 -10.28 25.53 -11.22
C PRO A 91 -9.76 26.73 -12.01
N ALA A 92 -8.86 26.53 -12.99
CA ALA A 92 -8.33 27.62 -13.79
C ALA A 92 -9.40 28.21 -14.73
N GLN A 93 -10.20 27.36 -15.38
CA GLN A 93 -11.35 27.78 -16.17
C GLN A 93 -12.39 28.51 -15.32
N LEU A 94 -12.63 28.04 -14.09
CA LEU A 94 -13.53 28.71 -13.16
C LEU A 94 -13.01 30.08 -12.71
N ASP A 95 -11.73 30.19 -12.34
CA ASP A 95 -11.13 31.47 -11.93
C ASP A 95 -11.15 32.50 -13.08
N ALA A 96 -10.96 32.05 -14.33
CA ALA A 96 -11.10 32.89 -15.51
C ALA A 96 -12.54 33.34 -15.74
N ALA A 97 -13.52 32.44 -15.57
CA ALA A 97 -14.94 32.77 -15.66
C ALA A 97 -15.35 33.81 -14.61
N LEU A 98 -14.91 33.64 -13.36
CA LEU A 98 -15.16 34.59 -12.27
C LEU A 98 -14.50 35.94 -12.54
N SER A 99 -13.29 35.95 -13.10
CA SER A 99 -12.57 37.18 -13.47
C SER A 99 -13.26 37.93 -14.61
N PHE A 100 -13.77 37.22 -15.63
CA PHE A 100 -14.55 37.82 -16.71
C PHE A 100 -15.84 38.45 -16.16
N LEU A 101 -16.60 37.69 -15.37
CA LEU A 101 -17.87 38.14 -14.79
C LEU A 101 -17.72 39.33 -13.85
N THR A 102 -16.58 39.44 -13.16
CA THR A 102 -16.28 40.62 -12.32
C THR A 102 -16.27 41.92 -13.14
N ASN A 103 -15.87 41.86 -14.42
CA ASN A 103 -15.76 43.02 -15.30
C ASN A 103 -17.02 43.26 -16.18
N THR A 104 -17.96 42.31 -16.25
CA THR A 104 -19.15 42.38 -17.12
C THR A 104 -20.35 43.10 -16.48
N GLY A 105 -20.44 43.14 -15.14
CA GLY A 105 -21.57 43.78 -14.45
C GLY A 105 -22.93 43.07 -14.71
N PRO A 106 -24.08 43.78 -14.65
CA PRO A 106 -25.41 43.21 -14.85
C PRO A 106 -25.91 43.21 -16.32
N GLU A 107 -25.08 43.64 -17.27
CA GLU A 107 -25.43 43.70 -18.69
C GLU A 107 -25.53 42.30 -19.33
N SER A 108 -26.12 42.17 -20.52
CA SER A 108 -26.28 40.86 -21.16
C SER A 108 -24.92 40.18 -21.42
N LEU A 109 -24.77 38.94 -20.96
CA LEU A 109 -23.54 38.15 -21.11
C LEU A 109 -23.31 37.78 -22.58
N ASP A 110 -22.23 38.32 -23.17
CA ASP A 110 -21.75 37.89 -24.48
C ASP A 110 -21.17 36.46 -24.38
N ILE A 111 -21.95 35.48 -24.83
CA ILE A 111 -21.62 34.06 -24.70
C ILE A 111 -20.32 33.71 -25.45
N GLY A 112 -20.08 34.33 -26.62
CA GLY A 112 -18.89 34.05 -27.42
C GLY A 112 -17.61 34.49 -26.71
N LYS A 113 -17.60 35.74 -26.20
CA LYS A 113 -16.47 36.26 -25.42
C LYS A 113 -16.27 35.53 -24.10
N PHE A 114 -17.37 35.09 -23.49
CA PHE A 114 -17.32 34.32 -22.25
C PHE A 114 -16.70 32.93 -22.46
N GLU A 115 -17.17 32.15 -23.46
CA GLU A 115 -16.60 30.84 -23.76
C GLU A 115 -15.11 30.93 -24.14
N GLU A 116 -14.72 31.94 -24.93
CA GLU A 116 -13.33 32.22 -25.29
C GLU A 116 -12.46 32.56 -24.07
N ALA A 117 -12.91 33.48 -23.22
CA ALA A 117 -12.17 33.89 -22.02
C ALA A 117 -12.00 32.75 -21.00
N CYS A 118 -12.94 31.79 -20.97
CA CYS A 118 -12.91 30.65 -20.06
C CYS A 118 -12.21 29.41 -20.63
N GLY A 119 -11.78 29.45 -21.90
CA GLY A 119 -11.20 28.29 -22.58
C GLY A 119 -12.19 27.12 -22.69
N VAL A 120 -13.48 27.39 -22.86
CA VAL A 120 -14.49 26.35 -23.05
C VAL A 120 -14.26 25.67 -24.41
N GLY A 121 -14.14 24.34 -24.39
CA GLY A 121 -13.82 23.56 -25.60
C GLY A 121 -12.34 23.48 -25.96
N VAL A 122 -11.46 24.20 -25.24
CA VAL A 122 -10.01 24.06 -25.41
C VAL A 122 -9.54 22.80 -24.70
N VAL A 123 -9.04 21.82 -25.47
CA VAL A 123 -8.42 20.61 -24.96
C VAL A 123 -6.94 20.70 -25.24
N VAL A 124 -6.13 20.85 -24.18
CA VAL A 124 -4.68 20.75 -24.30
C VAL A 124 -4.31 19.28 -24.25
N SER A 125 -3.76 18.78 -25.35
CA SER A 125 -3.32 17.39 -25.48
C SER A 125 -2.07 17.11 -24.64
N ILE A 126 -1.81 15.83 -24.37
CA ILE A 126 -0.60 15.42 -23.63
C ILE A 126 0.65 15.75 -24.47
N GLU A 127 0.54 15.62 -25.79
CA GLU A 127 1.60 15.92 -26.75
C GLU A 127 1.97 17.41 -26.75
N GLU A 128 0.98 18.32 -26.65
CA GLU A 128 1.23 19.75 -26.50
C GLU A 128 1.90 20.10 -25.17
N ILE A 129 1.49 19.45 -24.07
CA ILE A 129 2.16 19.60 -22.77
C ILE A 129 3.61 19.14 -22.88
N GLN A 130 3.87 17.98 -23.48
CA GLN A 130 5.22 17.45 -23.68
C GLN A 130 6.10 18.38 -24.51
N SER A 131 5.57 18.90 -25.62
CA SER A 131 6.29 19.85 -26.49
C SER A 131 6.65 21.12 -25.73
N THR A 132 5.70 21.70 -25.01
CA THR A 132 5.92 22.96 -24.28
C THR A 132 6.81 22.77 -23.06
N VAL A 133 6.74 21.63 -22.38
CA VAL A 133 7.69 21.27 -21.32
C VAL A 133 9.10 21.17 -21.90
N ALA A 134 9.27 20.53 -23.07
CA ALA A 134 10.58 20.43 -23.71
C ALA A 134 11.16 21.82 -24.08
N GLU A 135 10.33 22.73 -24.58
CA GLU A 135 10.74 24.12 -24.86
C GLU A 135 11.14 24.88 -23.59
N VAL A 136 10.31 24.82 -22.53
CA VAL A 136 10.60 25.49 -21.25
C VAL A 136 11.88 24.95 -20.63
N LEU A 137 12.12 23.64 -20.70
CA LEU A 137 13.38 23.07 -20.20
C LEU A 137 14.57 23.48 -21.05
N LYS A 138 14.41 23.60 -22.38
CA LYS A 138 15.46 24.10 -23.26
C LYS A 138 15.82 25.56 -22.97
N GLU A 139 14.83 26.40 -22.71
CA GLU A 139 15.03 27.82 -22.37
C GLU A 139 15.71 28.03 -21.01
N ASN A 140 15.52 27.10 -20.07
CA ASN A 140 16.11 27.16 -18.74
C ASN A 140 17.31 26.20 -18.58
N MET A 141 17.86 25.67 -19.69
CA MET A 141 18.88 24.61 -19.66
C MET A 141 20.16 25.01 -18.90
N GLU A 142 20.63 26.25 -19.05
CA GLU A 142 21.81 26.74 -18.32
C GLU A 142 21.57 26.71 -16.80
N ALA A 143 20.42 27.20 -16.34
CA ALA A 143 20.04 27.18 -14.93
C ALA A 143 19.79 25.74 -14.41
N ILE A 144 19.26 24.85 -15.25
CA ILE A 144 19.05 23.43 -14.94
C ILE A 144 20.40 22.74 -14.70
N LEU A 145 21.39 22.96 -15.57
CA LEU A 145 22.70 22.36 -15.42
C LEU A 145 23.47 22.93 -14.22
N GLU A 146 23.33 24.23 -13.93
CA GLU A 146 23.97 24.88 -12.79
C GLU A 146 23.34 24.47 -11.44
N GLN A 147 22.01 24.47 -11.35
CA GLN A 147 21.29 24.24 -10.09
C GLN A 147 20.89 22.77 -9.88
N ARG A 148 21.01 21.94 -10.92
CA ARG A 148 20.59 20.52 -10.94
C ARG A 148 19.21 20.35 -10.29
N TYR A 149 19.11 19.50 -9.27
CA TYR A 149 17.86 19.19 -8.58
C TYR A 149 17.40 20.26 -7.58
N HIS A 150 18.13 21.37 -7.43
CA HIS A 150 17.70 22.52 -6.64
C HIS A 150 16.90 23.54 -7.45
N ILE A 151 16.74 23.32 -8.77
CA ILE A 151 15.95 24.23 -9.60
C ILE A 151 14.50 24.30 -9.14
N ASN A 152 13.93 25.50 -9.19
CA ASN A 152 12.55 25.74 -8.78
C ASN A 152 11.56 25.16 -9.81
N VAL A 153 11.19 23.89 -9.62
CA VAL A 153 10.18 23.18 -10.43
C VAL A 153 8.85 23.95 -10.48
N GLY A 154 8.44 24.60 -9.38
CA GLY A 154 7.23 25.43 -9.37
C GLY A 154 7.32 26.64 -10.31
N GLY A 155 8.52 27.19 -10.50
CA GLY A 155 8.78 28.25 -11.49
C GLY A 155 8.65 27.73 -12.93
N LEU A 156 9.16 26.53 -13.21
CA LEU A 156 9.04 25.88 -14.53
C LEU A 156 7.57 25.55 -14.85
N CYS A 157 6.84 24.97 -13.90
CA CYS A 157 5.40 24.75 -14.03
C CYS A 157 4.64 26.06 -14.31
N GLY A 158 5.06 27.16 -13.68
CA GLY A 158 4.51 28.49 -13.92
C GLY A 158 4.73 29.00 -15.35
N GLN A 159 5.88 28.70 -15.97
CA GLN A 159 6.15 29.07 -17.36
C GLN A 159 5.29 28.26 -18.34
N VAL A 160 5.15 26.95 -18.11
CA VAL A 160 4.25 26.10 -18.94
C VAL A 160 2.80 26.56 -18.80
N ARG A 161 2.35 26.89 -17.58
CA ARG A 161 0.99 27.40 -17.32
C ARG A 161 0.72 28.73 -18.04
N LYS A 162 1.72 29.57 -18.28
CA LYS A 162 1.54 30.81 -19.06
C LYS A 162 1.27 30.53 -20.55
N ARG A 163 1.83 29.46 -21.11
CA ARG A 163 1.66 29.05 -22.52
C ARG A 163 0.40 28.22 -22.71
N HIS A 164 0.09 27.36 -21.74
CA HIS A 164 -1.14 26.56 -21.69
C HIS A 164 -1.91 26.80 -20.38
N PRO A 165 -2.71 27.88 -20.30
CA PRO A 165 -3.48 28.22 -19.10
C PRO A 165 -4.49 27.13 -18.68
N TRP A 166 -4.96 26.35 -19.65
CA TRP A 166 -5.99 25.32 -19.49
C TRP A 166 -5.43 23.89 -19.40
N GLY A 167 -4.10 23.73 -19.45
CA GLY A 167 -3.45 22.42 -19.38
C GLY A 167 -3.56 21.77 -18.00
N ASP A 168 -3.47 20.44 -17.95
CA ASP A 168 -3.46 19.70 -16.69
C ASP A 168 -2.17 20.00 -15.91
N ALA A 169 -2.32 20.67 -14.76
CA ALA A 169 -1.22 21.07 -13.91
C ALA A 169 -0.48 19.87 -13.29
N LYS A 170 -1.17 18.75 -13.05
CA LYS A 170 -0.57 17.52 -12.54
C LYS A 170 0.25 16.85 -13.64
N ALA A 171 -0.32 16.67 -14.82
CA ALA A 171 0.40 16.10 -15.97
C ALA A 171 1.63 16.95 -16.35
N THR A 172 1.50 18.28 -16.31
CA THR A 172 2.62 19.21 -16.54
C THR A 172 3.77 19.00 -15.55
N LYS A 173 3.45 18.87 -14.25
CA LYS A 173 4.46 18.65 -13.22
C LYS A 173 5.16 17.31 -13.38
N GLU A 174 4.41 16.24 -13.64
CA GLU A 174 4.94 14.88 -13.83
C GLU A 174 5.89 14.83 -15.04
N GLU A 175 5.53 15.46 -16.16
CA GLU A 175 6.39 15.50 -17.36
C GLU A 175 7.66 16.33 -17.14
N ILE A 176 7.58 17.46 -16.41
CA ILE A 176 8.78 18.25 -16.03
C ILE A 176 9.74 17.42 -15.17
N GLU A 177 9.23 16.74 -14.14
CA GLU A 177 10.06 15.92 -13.24
C GLU A 177 10.72 14.75 -13.99
N LYS A 178 9.97 14.11 -14.90
CA LYS A 178 10.48 13.05 -15.78
C LYS A 178 11.61 13.55 -16.68
N LYS A 179 11.38 14.66 -17.41
CA LYS A 179 12.37 15.22 -18.33
C LYS A 179 13.60 15.79 -17.62
N LEU A 180 13.43 16.38 -16.43
CA LEU A 180 14.56 16.79 -15.58
C LEU A 180 15.41 15.59 -15.16
N ALA A 181 14.79 14.45 -14.84
CA ALA A 181 15.54 13.23 -14.52
C ALA A 181 16.29 12.67 -15.73
N GLU A 182 15.71 12.74 -16.94
CA GLU A 182 16.39 12.39 -18.20
C GLU A 182 17.61 13.29 -18.47
N ILE A 183 17.51 14.59 -18.18
CA ILE A 183 18.60 15.57 -18.41
C ILE A 183 19.71 15.48 -17.36
N LEU A 184 19.35 15.36 -16.06
CA LEU A 184 20.29 15.49 -14.94
C LEU A 184 20.92 14.17 -14.48
N GLY A 185 20.35 13.04 -14.92
CA GLY A 185 20.77 11.71 -14.47
C GLY A 185 20.49 11.46 -12.99
N PRO A 186 21.04 10.38 -12.38
CA PRO A 186 20.76 10.06 -10.98
C PRO A 186 21.20 11.18 -10.03
N LYS A 187 20.41 11.41 -8.96
CA LYS A 187 20.77 12.33 -7.87
C LYS A 187 22.06 11.89 -7.20
N THR A 188 23.02 12.81 -7.07
CA THR A 188 24.30 12.60 -6.40
C THR A 188 24.28 13.13 -4.97
N GLU A 189 25.27 12.79 -4.14
CA GLU A 189 25.36 13.30 -2.76
C GLU A 189 25.42 14.83 -2.69
N ALA A 190 25.97 15.49 -3.72
CA ALA A 190 26.00 16.95 -3.83
C ALA A 190 24.59 17.56 -4.01
N ASP A 191 23.67 16.84 -4.66
CA ASP A 191 22.26 17.27 -4.85
C ASP A 191 21.41 17.14 -3.57
N ASN A 192 21.93 16.45 -2.54
CA ASN A 192 21.27 16.29 -1.23
C ASN A 192 21.68 17.39 -0.24
N VAL A 193 22.73 18.16 -0.55
CA VAL A 193 23.19 19.28 0.28
C VAL A 193 22.33 20.50 -0.02
N LYS A 194 21.51 20.93 0.94
CA LYS A 194 20.69 22.15 0.77
C LYS A 194 21.60 23.36 0.50
N PRO A 195 21.36 24.17 -0.55
CA PRO A 195 22.13 25.38 -0.79
C PRO A 195 21.97 26.36 0.39
N VAL A 196 23.08 26.95 0.82
CA VAL A 196 23.14 27.89 1.95
C VAL A 196 22.33 29.15 1.61
N LYS A 197 21.12 29.28 2.19
CA LYS A 197 20.30 30.48 2.06
C LYS A 197 20.96 31.66 2.78
N LYS A 198 21.19 32.77 2.07
CA LYS A 198 21.44 34.09 2.69
C LYS A 198 20.23 34.48 3.54
N LYS A 199 20.44 34.66 4.85
CA LYS A 199 19.44 35.05 5.85
C LYS A 199 18.80 36.41 5.54
N LYS A 200 17.46 36.48 5.59
CA LYS A 200 16.73 37.62 6.17
C LYS A 200 15.96 37.11 7.39
N GLU A 201 16.06 37.84 8.50
CA GLU A 201 15.64 37.42 9.85
C GLU A 201 14.21 37.86 10.23
N LYS A 202 13.47 36.88 10.81
CA LYS A 202 12.59 36.87 12.03
C LYS A 202 11.40 37.87 12.15
N PRO A 203 10.36 37.60 13.00
CA PRO A 203 10.39 36.79 14.23
C PRO A 203 9.21 35.80 14.48
N ALA A 204 9.35 35.05 15.58
CA ALA A 204 8.53 33.94 16.07
C ALA A 204 7.54 34.34 17.19
N LYS A 205 6.64 33.40 17.56
CA LYS A 205 6.04 33.07 18.90
C LYS A 205 4.73 32.26 18.67
N ILE A 206 4.21 31.30 19.46
CA ILE A 206 4.46 30.64 20.76
C ILE A 206 3.69 29.28 20.70
N GLU A 207 4.17 28.24 21.39
CA GLU A 207 3.45 26.98 21.65
C GLU A 207 2.41 27.12 22.77
N GLU A 208 1.32 26.34 22.73
CA GLU A 208 0.68 25.79 23.93
C GLU A 208 -0.08 24.48 23.64
N LYS A 209 0.03 23.51 24.57
CA LYS A 209 -0.62 22.18 24.56
C LYS A 209 -1.82 22.15 25.52
N LYS A 210 -2.93 21.45 25.16
CA LYS A 210 -3.46 20.22 25.82
C LYS A 210 -4.99 19.97 25.68
N VAL A 211 -5.30 18.72 25.28
CA VAL A 211 -6.31 17.75 25.79
C VAL A 211 -7.78 17.82 25.30
N ALA A 212 -8.28 16.62 25.00
CA ALA A 212 -9.49 16.20 24.30
C ALA A 212 -10.77 16.10 25.16
N VAL A 213 -11.93 16.12 24.49
CA VAL A 213 -13.14 15.34 24.84
C VAL A 213 -13.84 14.91 23.54
N ALA A 214 -14.27 13.65 23.48
CA ALA A 214 -14.80 12.96 22.30
C ALA A 214 -16.34 13.04 22.18
N THR A 215 -16.82 13.14 20.94
CA THR A 215 -18.09 12.54 20.45
C THR A 215 -17.93 12.32 18.93
N ALA A 216 -18.26 11.10 18.46
CA ALA A 216 -17.83 10.53 17.18
C ALA A 216 -18.44 11.19 15.94
N ALA A 217 -17.58 11.57 14.99
CA ALA A 217 -17.91 12.08 13.65
C ALA A 217 -17.69 10.99 12.58
N PRO A 218 -18.39 11.03 11.43
CA PRO A 218 -18.06 10.18 10.28
C PRO A 218 -16.67 10.50 9.69
N PRO A 219 -15.98 9.52 9.10
CA PRO A 219 -14.55 9.61 8.84
C PRO A 219 -14.18 10.50 7.64
N SER A 220 -13.27 11.45 7.88
CA SER A 220 -12.53 12.26 6.90
C SER A 220 -11.75 11.42 5.87
N GLU A 221 -11.32 12.03 4.75
CA GLU A 221 -10.51 11.33 3.73
C GLU A 221 -9.16 10.81 4.25
N GLU A 222 -8.63 11.37 5.34
CA GLU A 222 -7.49 10.79 6.09
C GLU A 222 -7.91 9.58 6.95
N GLU A 223 -9.17 9.52 7.42
CA GLU A 223 -9.75 8.35 8.11
C GLU A 223 -10.23 7.24 7.14
N LEU A 224 -10.35 7.54 5.84
CA LEU A 224 -10.61 6.56 4.78
C LEU A 224 -9.33 5.92 4.21
N ASN A 225 -8.16 6.45 4.55
CA ASN A 225 -6.89 5.85 4.16
C ASN A 225 -6.62 4.64 5.07
N PRO A 226 -6.69 3.39 4.54
CA PRO A 226 -6.57 2.20 5.37
C PRO A 226 -5.15 2.02 5.96
N TYR A 227 -4.17 2.81 5.52
CA TYR A 227 -2.77 2.72 5.92
C TYR A 227 -2.38 3.64 7.09
N THR A 228 -3.30 4.47 7.59
CA THR A 228 -3.00 5.39 8.72
C THR A 228 -2.73 4.68 10.04
N ILE A 229 -3.18 3.42 10.16
CA ILE A 229 -2.97 2.58 11.35
C ILE A 229 -1.49 2.21 11.61
N PHE A 230 -0.62 2.35 10.61
CA PHE A 230 0.77 1.94 10.69
C PHE A 230 1.67 3.08 11.20
N PRO A 231 2.65 2.81 12.09
CA PRO A 231 3.58 3.84 12.58
C PRO A 231 4.51 4.35 11.47
N GLN A 232 5.26 5.43 11.72
CA GLN A 232 6.35 5.86 10.83
C GLN A 232 7.66 5.10 11.13
N PRO A 233 8.56 4.93 10.15
CA PRO A 233 9.84 4.22 10.37
C PRO A 233 10.68 4.78 11.53
N GLU A 234 10.64 6.09 11.78
CA GLU A 234 11.38 6.75 12.85
C GLU A 234 10.85 6.40 14.25
N GLU A 235 9.63 5.86 14.32
CA GLU A 235 9.00 5.42 15.56
C GLU A 235 9.36 3.98 15.92
N ASN A 236 10.21 3.31 15.11
CA ASN A 236 10.56 1.91 15.27
C ASN A 236 11.60 1.64 16.38
N ASN A 237 11.73 2.55 17.36
CA ASN A 237 12.48 2.35 18.61
C ASN A 237 11.58 1.92 19.79
N LYS A 238 10.26 1.94 19.60
CA LYS A 238 9.29 1.52 20.61
C LYS A 238 9.38 0.01 20.85
N VAL A 239 9.06 -0.43 22.06
CA VAL A 239 8.97 -1.87 22.37
C VAL A 239 7.88 -2.49 21.49
N HIS A 240 8.24 -3.48 20.68
CA HIS A 240 7.33 -4.13 19.74
C HIS A 240 6.61 -5.33 20.35
N THR A 241 7.32 -6.08 21.21
CA THR A 241 6.80 -7.25 21.88
C THR A 241 7.57 -7.50 23.18
N GLU A 242 6.90 -8.16 24.12
CA GLU A 242 7.54 -8.72 25.31
C GLU A 242 7.57 -10.24 25.15
N ILE A 243 8.76 -10.82 25.34
CA ILE A 243 9.01 -12.26 25.28
C ILE A 243 9.14 -12.74 26.72
N PHE A 244 8.14 -13.47 27.18
CA PHE A 244 8.10 -14.04 28.52
C PHE A 244 8.81 -15.39 28.53
N PHE A 245 9.65 -15.61 29.53
CA PHE A 245 10.32 -16.90 29.79
C PHE A 245 9.74 -17.53 31.05
N SER A 246 9.81 -18.86 31.13
CA SER A 246 9.30 -19.68 32.23
C SER A 246 9.99 -19.43 33.58
N ASP A 247 11.23 -18.92 33.56
CA ASP A 247 12.00 -18.54 34.75
C ASP A 247 11.62 -17.14 35.31
N GLY A 248 10.64 -16.47 34.68
CA GLY A 248 10.19 -15.13 35.03
C GLY A 248 10.96 -14.01 34.33
N ASN A 249 11.98 -14.32 33.53
CA ASN A 249 12.66 -13.31 32.72
C ASN A 249 11.73 -12.78 31.61
N ILE A 250 11.87 -11.49 31.30
CA ILE A 250 11.11 -10.84 30.23
C ILE A 250 12.09 -10.10 29.34
N TRP A 251 12.18 -10.50 28.07
CA TRP A 251 12.92 -9.75 27.07
C TRP A 251 11.98 -8.76 26.38
N ARG A 252 12.39 -7.49 26.32
CA ARG A 252 11.64 -6.43 25.65
C ARG A 252 12.29 -6.10 24.33
N ALA A 253 11.69 -6.59 23.25
CA ALA A 253 12.18 -6.36 21.89
C ALA A 253 11.99 -4.90 21.51
N HIS A 254 13.09 -4.20 21.28
CA HIS A 254 13.12 -2.83 20.76
C HIS A 254 14.44 -2.59 20.03
N ASN A 255 14.44 -1.64 19.09
CA ASN A 255 15.67 -1.18 18.46
C ASN A 255 16.39 -0.18 19.36
N THR A 256 17.71 -0.38 19.53
CA THR A 256 18.57 0.64 20.11
C THR A 256 18.67 1.85 19.16
N LYS A 257 19.09 3.00 19.69
CA LYS A 257 19.28 4.21 18.86
C LYS A 257 20.28 3.96 17.72
N GLU A 258 21.38 3.29 18.00
CA GLU A 258 22.42 2.98 17.01
C GLU A 258 21.90 2.09 15.87
N ILE A 259 21.14 1.04 16.21
CA ILE A 259 20.52 0.14 15.22
C ILE A 259 19.51 0.92 14.37
N LEU A 260 18.67 1.74 15.00
CA LEU A 260 17.67 2.54 14.28
C LEU A 260 18.32 3.61 13.39
N GLU A 261 19.38 4.28 13.84
CA GLU A 261 20.12 5.24 13.03
C GLU A 261 20.76 4.58 11.80
N LYS A 262 21.35 3.39 11.96
CA LYS A 262 21.87 2.60 10.83
C LYS A 262 20.76 2.22 9.85
N HIS A 263 19.60 1.79 10.37
CA HIS A 263 18.43 1.45 9.59
C HIS A 263 17.89 2.66 8.79
N LEU A 264 17.64 3.80 9.46
CA LEU A 264 17.15 5.02 8.83
C LEU A 264 18.13 5.56 7.79
N LYS A 265 19.43 5.42 8.03
CA LYS A 265 20.46 5.76 7.03
C LYS A 265 20.40 4.86 5.81
N ALA A 266 20.17 3.55 6.00
CA ALA A 266 20.07 2.58 4.90
C ALA A 266 18.79 2.78 4.06
N THR A 267 17.66 3.11 4.70
CA THR A 267 16.37 3.29 4.03
C THR A 267 16.10 4.72 3.57
N GLY A 268 16.85 5.70 4.09
CA GLY A 268 16.56 7.12 3.91
C GLY A 268 15.24 7.56 4.56
N GLY A 269 14.79 6.86 5.61
CA GLY A 269 13.50 7.08 6.26
C GLY A 269 12.29 6.62 5.45
N LYS A 270 12.50 5.90 4.34
CA LYS A 270 11.41 5.36 3.53
C LYS A 270 10.78 4.14 4.17
N VAL A 271 9.48 3.97 3.92
CA VAL A 271 8.77 2.72 4.26
C VAL A 271 9.30 1.59 3.38
N MET A 272 9.74 0.51 4.01
CA MET A 272 10.13 -0.74 3.38
C MET A 272 9.16 -1.85 3.82
N THR A 273 8.48 -2.48 2.86
CA THR A 273 7.61 -3.65 3.06
C THR A 273 8.08 -4.81 2.18
N ARG A 274 7.47 -5.98 2.34
CA ARG A 274 7.67 -7.11 1.42
C ARG A 274 6.42 -7.95 1.31
N PHE A 275 6.16 -8.45 0.11
CA PHE A 275 5.22 -9.51 -0.18
C PHE A 275 6.01 -10.82 -0.39
N PRO A 276 5.94 -11.79 0.55
CA PRO A 276 6.79 -12.98 0.50
C PRO A 276 6.05 -14.28 0.13
N PRO A 277 5.64 -14.50 -1.14
CA PRO A 277 4.92 -15.72 -1.52
C PRO A 277 5.85 -16.93 -1.64
N GLU A 278 5.33 -18.10 -1.29
CA GLU A 278 5.98 -19.37 -1.60
C GLU A 278 5.79 -19.71 -3.10
N PRO A 279 6.86 -20.03 -3.86
CA PRO A 279 6.81 -20.32 -5.30
C PRO A 279 6.35 -21.76 -5.60
N ASN A 280 5.28 -22.21 -4.95
CA ASN A 280 4.83 -23.61 -4.98
C ASN A 280 3.34 -23.77 -5.33
N GLY A 281 2.66 -22.70 -5.75
CA GLY A 281 1.26 -22.73 -6.13
C GLY A 281 0.74 -21.41 -6.70
N TYR A 282 -0.49 -21.46 -7.22
CA TYR A 282 -1.16 -20.29 -7.78
C TYR A 282 -1.70 -19.38 -6.68
N LEU A 283 -1.50 -18.07 -6.86
CA LEU A 283 -2.08 -17.06 -5.97
C LEU A 283 -3.61 -17.04 -6.07
N HIS A 284 -4.24 -16.70 -4.96
CA HIS A 284 -5.69 -16.57 -4.82
C HIS A 284 -6.07 -15.21 -4.24
N ILE A 285 -7.36 -14.88 -4.19
CA ILE A 285 -7.83 -13.56 -3.75
C ILE A 285 -7.34 -13.13 -2.35
N GLY A 286 -7.10 -14.08 -1.43
CA GLY A 286 -6.42 -13.78 -0.16
C GLY A 286 -5.03 -13.16 -0.32
N HIS A 287 -4.25 -13.58 -1.33
CA HIS A 287 -2.96 -12.98 -1.67
C HIS A 287 -3.11 -11.58 -2.27
N ALA A 288 -4.24 -11.27 -2.93
CA ALA A 288 -4.50 -9.90 -3.34
C ALA A 288 -4.64 -8.96 -2.14
N LYS A 289 -5.23 -9.42 -1.02
CA LYS A 289 -5.24 -8.63 0.23
C LYS A 289 -3.82 -8.38 0.75
N ALA A 290 -2.96 -9.40 0.75
CA ALA A 290 -1.55 -9.24 1.13
C ALA A 290 -0.84 -8.22 0.22
N MET A 291 -0.94 -8.37 -1.11
CA MET A 291 -0.35 -7.43 -2.05
C MET A 291 -0.87 -5.99 -1.87
N PHE A 292 -2.18 -5.81 -1.68
CA PHE A 292 -2.78 -4.50 -1.41
C PHE A 292 -2.25 -3.87 -0.13
N ILE A 293 -1.95 -4.66 0.89
CA ILE A 293 -1.40 -4.18 2.15
C ILE A 293 0.09 -3.84 1.99
N ASP A 294 0.90 -4.78 1.49
CA ASP A 294 2.35 -4.64 1.40
C ASP A 294 2.77 -3.60 0.36
N PHE A 295 2.34 -3.76 -0.90
CA PHE A 295 2.66 -2.81 -1.97
C PHE A 295 1.90 -1.49 -1.79
N GLY A 296 0.67 -1.55 -1.31
CA GLY A 296 -0.14 -0.35 -1.14
C GLY A 296 0.38 0.57 -0.04
N LEU A 297 0.84 0.03 1.10
CA LEU A 297 1.47 0.84 2.16
C LEU A 297 2.74 1.53 1.64
N ALA A 298 3.60 0.78 0.95
CA ALA A 298 4.81 1.35 0.34
C ALA A 298 4.47 2.43 -0.68
N LYS A 299 3.51 2.18 -1.58
CA LYS A 299 3.08 3.15 -2.59
C LYS A 299 2.51 4.43 -1.97
N GLU A 300 1.65 4.28 -0.96
CA GLU A 300 1.01 5.40 -0.25
C GLU A 300 2.05 6.30 0.43
N ARG A 301 3.09 5.71 1.01
CA ARG A 301 4.13 6.43 1.76
C ARG A 301 5.42 6.64 0.96
N ASN A 302 5.33 6.55 -0.37
CA ASN A 302 6.43 6.79 -1.29
C ASN A 302 7.71 5.98 -0.97
N GLY A 303 7.49 4.76 -0.46
CA GLY A 303 8.49 3.78 -0.07
C GLY A 303 8.69 2.66 -1.09
N HIS A 304 9.16 1.51 -0.63
CA HIS A 304 9.55 0.38 -1.45
C HIS A 304 8.97 -0.93 -0.89
N CYS A 305 8.50 -1.80 -1.79
CA CYS A 305 8.04 -3.14 -1.45
C CYS A 305 8.87 -4.17 -2.21
N TYR A 306 9.47 -5.11 -1.50
CA TYR A 306 10.13 -6.28 -2.10
C TYR A 306 9.10 -7.31 -2.54
N LEU A 307 9.31 -7.93 -3.70
CA LEU A 307 8.71 -9.23 -4.02
C LEU A 307 9.74 -10.28 -3.65
N ARG A 308 9.58 -10.92 -2.49
CA ARG A 308 10.54 -11.89 -1.97
C ARG A 308 10.03 -13.31 -2.13
N PHE A 309 10.63 -14.12 -2.98
CA PHE A 309 10.26 -15.53 -3.04
C PHE A 309 10.76 -16.25 -1.80
N ASP A 310 9.82 -16.86 -1.07
CA ASP A 310 10.18 -17.75 0.04
C ASP A 310 10.48 -19.14 -0.51
N ASP A 311 11.73 -19.30 -0.93
CA ASP A 311 12.29 -20.51 -1.52
C ASP A 311 13.06 -21.36 -0.50
N THR A 312 12.78 -21.24 0.80
CA THR A 312 13.48 -22.04 1.84
C THR A 312 13.32 -23.56 1.72
N ASN A 313 12.47 -24.06 0.82
CA ASN A 313 12.26 -25.48 0.57
C ASN A 313 12.59 -25.88 -0.88
N PRO A 314 13.70 -26.63 -1.13
CA PRO A 314 14.17 -26.95 -2.47
C PRO A 314 13.23 -27.86 -3.28
N GLU A 315 12.35 -28.64 -2.64
CA GLU A 315 11.45 -29.59 -3.31
C GLU A 315 10.17 -28.94 -3.86
N ALA A 316 9.77 -27.80 -3.32
CA ALA A 316 8.44 -27.24 -3.56
C ALA A 316 8.42 -26.21 -4.70
N GLU A 317 9.58 -25.71 -5.10
CA GLU A 317 9.72 -24.59 -6.00
C GLU A 317 9.69 -25.03 -7.47
N LYS A 318 8.90 -24.32 -8.28
CA LYS A 318 8.89 -24.50 -9.74
C LYS A 318 8.91 -23.15 -10.43
N LYS A 319 9.69 -23.08 -11.51
CA LYS A 319 9.78 -21.89 -12.37
C LYS A 319 8.40 -21.41 -12.87
N GLU A 320 7.48 -22.33 -13.17
CA GLU A 320 6.12 -21.99 -13.58
C GLU A 320 5.39 -21.09 -12.56
N TYR A 321 5.57 -21.33 -11.26
CA TYR A 321 4.91 -20.57 -10.21
C TYR A 321 5.59 -19.22 -9.99
N ILE A 322 6.92 -19.17 -10.09
CA ILE A 322 7.70 -17.93 -10.02
C ILE A 322 7.25 -16.97 -11.13
N ASP A 323 7.23 -17.45 -12.37
CA ASP A 323 6.86 -16.66 -13.55
C ASP A 323 5.40 -16.18 -13.43
N HIS A 324 4.49 -17.07 -13.02
CA HIS A 324 3.08 -16.73 -12.81
C HIS A 324 2.86 -15.74 -11.67
N ILE A 325 3.57 -15.85 -10.54
CA ILE A 325 3.46 -14.90 -9.42
C ILE A 325 3.88 -13.51 -9.89
N GLN A 326 4.99 -13.38 -10.63
CA GLN A 326 5.44 -12.09 -11.18
C GLN A 326 4.40 -11.51 -12.15
N GLU A 327 3.83 -12.35 -13.03
CA GLU A 327 2.78 -11.93 -13.94
C GLU A 327 1.55 -11.39 -13.20
N ILE A 328 1.11 -12.08 -12.14
CA ILE A 328 -0.05 -11.67 -11.34
C ILE A 328 0.23 -10.40 -10.55
N VAL A 329 1.42 -10.24 -9.96
CA VAL A 329 1.82 -9.00 -9.26
C VAL A 329 1.73 -7.82 -10.23
N LYS A 330 2.26 -7.96 -11.44
CA LYS A 330 2.19 -6.94 -12.50
C LYS A 330 0.74 -6.70 -12.96
N TRP A 331 -0.04 -7.75 -13.18
CA TRP A 331 -1.45 -7.64 -13.57
C TRP A 331 -2.29 -6.91 -12.52
N MET A 332 -2.01 -7.14 -11.24
CA MET A 332 -2.66 -6.45 -10.12
C MET A 332 -2.31 -4.96 -10.00
N GLY A 333 -1.39 -4.46 -10.85
CA GLY A 333 -0.97 -3.06 -10.90
C GLY A 333 0.12 -2.71 -9.88
N TRP A 334 0.85 -3.71 -9.38
CA TRP A 334 1.96 -3.53 -8.45
C TRP A 334 3.30 -3.66 -9.18
N GLU A 335 4.27 -2.86 -8.74
CA GLU A 335 5.64 -2.89 -9.24
C GLU A 335 6.58 -3.12 -8.05
N PRO A 336 7.30 -4.24 -8.00
CA PRO A 336 8.27 -4.46 -6.93
C PRO A 336 9.48 -3.54 -7.09
N TYR A 337 9.94 -3.01 -5.96
CA TYR A 337 11.21 -2.26 -5.91
C TYR A 337 12.38 -3.15 -6.31
N LYS A 338 12.38 -4.39 -5.81
CA LYS A 338 13.33 -5.43 -6.13
C LYS A 338 12.66 -6.79 -5.96
N VAL A 339 13.04 -7.74 -6.81
CA VAL A 339 12.71 -9.15 -6.65
C VAL A 339 13.89 -9.81 -5.95
N THR A 340 13.67 -10.46 -4.81
CA THR A 340 14.71 -11.18 -4.06
C THR A 340 14.24 -12.60 -3.75
N TYR A 341 15.19 -13.45 -3.39
CA TYR A 341 14.95 -14.83 -2.99
C TYR A 341 15.49 -15.00 -1.57
N THR A 342 14.81 -15.77 -0.72
CA THR A 342 15.38 -16.09 0.60
C THR A 342 16.73 -16.80 0.47
N SER A 343 16.91 -17.59 -0.60
CA SER A 343 18.17 -18.24 -0.93
C SER A 343 19.33 -17.30 -1.27
N ASP A 344 19.06 -16.03 -1.64
CA ASP A 344 20.11 -15.01 -1.79
C ASP A 344 20.87 -14.78 -0.48
N TYR A 345 20.22 -15.04 0.66
CA TYR A 345 20.73 -14.79 2.00
C TYR A 345 21.22 -16.05 2.72
N PHE A 346 21.29 -17.23 2.08
CA PHE A 346 21.68 -18.48 2.76
C PHE A 346 23.06 -18.41 3.43
N GLN A 347 23.99 -17.63 2.87
CA GLN A 347 25.29 -17.44 3.50
C GLN A 347 25.18 -16.65 4.82
N ASP A 348 24.52 -15.50 4.82
CA ASP A 348 24.29 -14.70 6.03
C ASP A 348 23.49 -15.50 7.08
N LEU A 349 22.47 -16.24 6.64
CA LEU A 349 21.66 -17.10 7.50
C LEU A 349 22.49 -18.24 8.12
N TYR A 350 23.49 -18.78 7.42
CA TYR A 350 24.38 -19.80 7.97
C TYR A 350 25.35 -19.18 8.99
N GLU A 351 25.91 -18.00 8.70
CA GLU A 351 26.82 -17.31 9.61
C GLU A 351 26.15 -16.92 10.92
N HIS A 352 24.91 -16.45 10.88
CA HIS A 352 24.11 -16.19 12.08
C HIS A 352 23.75 -17.48 12.84
N ALA A 353 23.58 -18.62 12.17
CA ALA A 353 23.39 -19.90 12.86
C ALA A 353 24.64 -20.31 13.64
N VAL A 354 25.81 -20.16 13.03
CA VAL A 354 27.10 -20.36 13.70
C VAL A 354 27.25 -19.42 14.91
N GLU A 355 26.85 -18.15 14.78
CA GLU A 355 26.85 -17.19 15.88
C GLU A 355 25.93 -17.60 17.04
N LEU A 356 24.72 -18.09 16.75
CA LEU A 356 23.80 -18.59 17.78
C LEU A 356 24.39 -19.78 18.53
N ILE A 357 25.03 -20.73 17.83
CA ILE A 357 25.70 -21.85 18.47
C ILE A 357 26.81 -21.34 19.39
N ARG A 358 27.64 -20.39 18.93
CA ARG A 358 28.70 -19.77 19.76
C ARG A 358 28.18 -19.05 21.00
N LYS A 359 26.99 -18.44 20.91
CA LYS A 359 26.29 -17.83 22.05
C LYS A 359 25.62 -18.85 22.98
N GLY A 360 25.68 -20.15 22.66
CA GLY A 360 24.97 -21.20 23.39
C GLY A 360 23.45 -21.17 23.21
N LEU A 361 22.97 -20.50 22.16
CA LEU A 361 21.54 -20.29 21.86
C LEU A 361 21.03 -21.20 20.74
N ALA A 362 21.83 -22.14 20.26
CA ALA A 362 21.43 -23.20 19.34
C ALA A 362 22.28 -24.45 19.54
N TYR A 363 21.73 -25.61 19.20
CA TYR A 363 22.40 -26.90 19.31
C TYR A 363 21.97 -27.84 18.18
N VAL A 364 22.84 -28.77 17.81
CA VAL A 364 22.49 -29.85 16.88
C VAL A 364 21.72 -30.93 17.65
N ASP A 365 20.63 -31.41 17.09
CA ASP A 365 19.75 -32.43 17.67
C ASP A 365 19.64 -33.65 16.72
N HIS A 366 19.61 -34.85 17.28
CA HIS A 366 19.46 -36.12 16.56
C HIS A 366 18.12 -36.82 16.85
N GLN A 367 17.19 -36.15 17.54
CA GLN A 367 15.82 -36.64 17.69
C GLN A 367 15.15 -36.81 16.31
N THR A 368 14.36 -37.88 16.16
CA THR A 368 13.45 -38.01 15.01
C THR A 368 12.32 -36.99 15.08
N ALA A 369 11.61 -36.77 13.96
CA ALA A 369 10.48 -35.84 13.93
C ALA A 369 9.39 -36.19 14.96
N GLU A 370 9.12 -37.48 15.16
CA GLU A 370 8.16 -38.00 16.13
C GLU A 370 8.62 -37.73 17.57
N GLN A 371 9.91 -37.94 17.85
CA GLN A 371 10.51 -37.65 19.16
C GLN A 371 10.49 -36.15 19.46
N ILE A 372 10.85 -35.29 18.49
CA ILE A 372 10.76 -33.83 18.65
C ILE A 372 9.33 -33.42 18.99
N LYS A 373 8.34 -33.97 18.27
CA LYS A 373 6.93 -33.68 18.53
C LYS A 373 6.52 -34.12 19.94
N GLU A 374 6.85 -35.35 20.33
CA GLU A 374 6.54 -35.89 21.66
C GLU A 374 7.17 -35.05 22.78
N TYR A 375 8.45 -34.70 22.64
CA TYR A 375 9.18 -33.92 23.63
C TYR A 375 8.62 -32.50 23.75
N ARG A 376 8.27 -31.86 22.63
CA ARG A 376 7.60 -30.54 22.65
C ARG A 376 6.20 -30.61 23.27
N GLU A 377 5.46 -31.71 23.08
CA GLU A 377 4.16 -31.90 23.71
C GLU A 377 4.28 -32.11 25.23
N LYS A 378 5.32 -32.82 25.67
CA LYS A 378 5.61 -33.06 27.09
C LYS A 378 6.44 -31.96 27.76
N LYS A 379 6.81 -30.90 27.04
CA LYS A 379 7.74 -29.85 27.51
C LYS A 379 9.05 -30.45 28.05
N MET A 380 9.62 -31.45 27.39
CA MET A 380 10.87 -32.10 27.79
C MET A 380 12.04 -31.61 26.94
N ASP A 381 13.18 -31.36 27.58
CA ASP A 381 14.41 -30.99 26.88
C ASP A 381 14.94 -32.17 26.05
N SER A 382 15.46 -31.87 24.87
CA SER A 382 16.15 -32.86 24.04
C SER A 382 17.39 -33.38 24.78
N PRO A 383 17.73 -34.69 24.69
CA PRO A 383 18.96 -35.23 25.27
C PRO A 383 20.24 -34.55 24.76
N TRP A 384 20.16 -33.87 23.61
CA TRP A 384 21.28 -33.18 22.97
C TRP A 384 21.34 -31.67 23.27
N ARG A 385 20.39 -31.13 24.05
CA ARG A 385 20.21 -29.70 24.30
C ARG A 385 21.39 -29.02 25.02
N ASP A 386 22.07 -29.76 25.88
CA ASP A 386 23.19 -29.27 26.71
C ASP A 386 24.55 -29.77 26.22
N ARG A 387 24.63 -30.27 24.98
CA ARG A 387 25.91 -30.69 24.40
C ARG A 387 26.88 -29.50 24.28
N PRO A 388 28.21 -29.73 24.35
CA PRO A 388 29.19 -28.67 24.23
C PRO A 388 29.04 -27.86 22.92
N ILE A 389 29.33 -26.56 23.00
CA ILE A 389 29.28 -25.64 21.85
C ILE A 389 30.17 -26.13 20.71
N GLU A 390 31.39 -26.57 21.02
CA GLU A 390 32.36 -27.07 20.03
C GLU A 390 31.84 -28.31 19.28
N GLU A 391 31.10 -29.19 19.97
CA GLU A 391 30.48 -30.36 19.36
C GLU A 391 29.37 -29.95 18.39
N SER A 392 28.51 -29.01 18.79
CA SER A 392 27.46 -28.49 17.90
C SER A 392 28.03 -27.78 16.66
N LEU A 393 29.11 -27.01 16.82
CA LEU A 393 29.79 -26.35 15.69
C LEU A 393 30.33 -27.37 14.69
N LYS A 394 31.02 -28.41 15.18
CA LYS A 394 31.56 -29.47 14.34
C LYS A 394 30.43 -30.22 13.62
N LEU A 395 29.39 -30.62 14.34
CA LEU A 395 28.27 -31.34 13.76
C LEU A 395 27.50 -30.51 12.74
N PHE A 396 27.29 -29.22 13.00
CA PHE A 396 26.61 -28.34 12.04
C PHE A 396 27.43 -28.15 10.75
N GLU A 397 28.76 -28.12 10.86
CA GLU A 397 29.63 -28.14 9.68
C GLU A 397 29.59 -29.49 8.96
N ASP A 398 29.54 -30.62 9.68
CA ASP A 398 29.37 -31.95 9.09
C ASP A 398 28.00 -32.08 8.39
N MET A 399 26.93 -31.46 8.94
CA MET A 399 25.63 -31.33 8.26
C MET A 399 25.78 -30.54 6.95
N ARG A 400 26.46 -29.39 6.96
CA ARG A 400 26.71 -28.55 5.77
C ARG A 400 27.53 -29.29 4.70
N ARG A 401 28.49 -30.12 5.11
CA ARG A 401 29.33 -30.93 4.22
C ARG A 401 28.64 -32.19 3.68
N GLY A 402 27.39 -32.43 4.08
CA GLY A 402 26.61 -33.59 3.64
C GLY A 402 27.07 -34.92 4.22
N LEU A 403 27.75 -34.91 5.38
CA LEU A 403 28.24 -36.12 6.05
C LEU A 403 27.17 -36.82 6.89
N ILE A 404 25.99 -36.21 7.05
CA ILE A 404 24.87 -36.70 7.84
C ILE A 404 23.65 -36.86 6.93
N ALA A 405 22.95 -37.99 7.06
CA ALA A 405 21.78 -38.31 6.22
C ALA A 405 20.58 -37.38 6.49
N GLU A 406 19.65 -37.27 5.53
CA GLU A 406 18.40 -36.52 5.72
C GLU A 406 17.63 -37.02 6.94
N GLY A 407 17.13 -36.08 7.75
CA GLY A 407 16.36 -36.38 8.97
C GLY A 407 17.17 -36.94 10.13
N ALA A 408 18.47 -37.24 9.97
CA ALA A 408 19.32 -37.76 11.03
C ALA A 408 19.89 -36.68 11.97
N ALA A 409 19.86 -35.41 11.55
CA ALA A 409 20.18 -34.27 12.41
C ALA A 409 19.42 -33.02 12.01
N THR A 410 19.17 -32.15 12.99
CA THR A 410 18.62 -30.80 12.80
C THR A 410 19.38 -29.80 13.66
N LEU A 411 19.46 -28.54 13.23
CA LEU A 411 19.87 -27.46 14.15
C LEU A 411 18.61 -26.91 14.81
N ARG A 412 18.59 -26.79 16.13
CA ARG A 412 17.47 -26.22 16.90
C ARG A 412 17.91 -24.99 17.66
N MET A 413 17.02 -24.00 17.72
CA MET A 413 17.19 -22.83 18.57
C MET A 413 16.99 -23.24 20.03
N LYS A 414 17.87 -22.81 20.94
CA LYS A 414 17.79 -23.10 22.38
C LYS A 414 16.97 -22.01 23.05
N GLN A 415 15.66 -22.16 23.00
CA GLN A 415 14.67 -21.21 23.49
C GLN A 415 14.22 -21.64 24.90
N ASP A 416 12.91 -21.75 25.14
CA ASP A 416 12.31 -22.09 26.43
C ASP A 416 11.29 -23.23 26.25
N MET A 417 11.72 -24.44 26.59
CA MET A 417 10.87 -25.63 26.48
C MET A 417 9.70 -25.64 27.46
N GLN A 418 9.77 -24.88 28.56
CA GLN A 418 8.71 -24.80 29.56
C GLN A 418 7.66 -23.72 29.22
N ASN A 419 7.94 -22.89 28.22
CA ASN A 419 7.05 -21.82 27.80
C ASN A 419 5.64 -22.33 27.43
N ASP A 420 4.62 -21.54 27.73
CA ASP A 420 3.25 -21.87 27.33
C ASP A 420 3.03 -21.67 25.82
N ASN A 421 3.80 -20.79 25.21
CA ASN A 421 3.82 -20.66 23.76
C ASN A 421 4.73 -21.73 23.14
N LYS A 422 4.13 -22.73 22.47
CA LYS A 422 4.86 -23.81 21.79
C LYS A 422 5.82 -23.34 20.69
N ASN A 423 5.69 -22.10 20.20
CA ASN A 423 6.64 -21.51 19.25
C ASN A 423 7.94 -21.03 19.93
N MET A 424 8.02 -21.09 21.26
CA MET A 424 9.25 -20.90 22.02
C MET A 424 9.89 -22.23 22.44
N SER A 425 9.33 -23.37 22.02
CA SER A 425 9.83 -24.70 22.39
C SER A 425 10.83 -25.23 21.35
N ASP A 426 12.07 -24.76 21.48
CA ASP A 426 13.25 -25.11 20.68
C ASP A 426 12.93 -25.40 19.20
N LEU A 427 12.51 -24.37 18.46
CA LEU A 427 12.17 -24.49 17.05
C LEU A 427 13.37 -24.92 16.20
N ILE A 428 13.10 -25.67 15.14
CA ILE A 428 14.11 -26.09 14.17
C ILE A 428 14.58 -24.88 13.37
N ALA A 429 15.88 -24.63 13.36
CA ALA A 429 16.55 -23.63 12.54
C ALA A 429 16.97 -24.19 11.18
N TYR A 430 17.58 -25.38 11.12
CA TYR A 430 18.03 -26.01 9.88
C TYR A 430 17.65 -27.49 9.80
N ARG A 431 17.38 -27.94 8.56
CA ARG A 431 17.16 -29.34 8.19
C ARG A 431 18.08 -29.74 7.03
N ILE A 432 18.43 -31.02 6.96
CA ILE A 432 19.24 -31.57 5.86
C ILE A 432 18.30 -31.99 4.72
N LYS A 433 18.63 -31.57 3.50
CA LYS A 433 18.00 -32.00 2.24
C LYS A 433 19.06 -32.07 1.15
N PHE A 434 19.13 -33.17 0.42
CA PHE A 434 20.06 -33.35 -0.70
C PHE A 434 19.45 -33.01 -2.06
N THR A 435 18.14 -32.75 -2.11
CA THR A 435 17.49 -32.21 -3.30
C THR A 435 18.14 -30.87 -3.67
N PRO A 436 18.66 -30.73 -4.91
CA PRO A 436 19.23 -29.47 -5.38
C PRO A 436 18.19 -28.34 -5.34
N HIS A 437 18.63 -27.14 -4.97
CA HIS A 437 17.78 -25.97 -4.91
C HIS A 437 17.59 -25.36 -6.31
N PRO A 438 16.36 -25.00 -6.74
CA PRO A 438 16.14 -24.45 -8.08
C PRO A 438 16.87 -23.13 -8.35
N HIS A 439 16.91 -22.23 -7.37
CA HIS A 439 17.69 -20.99 -7.43
C HIS A 439 19.17 -21.14 -7.01
N ALA A 440 19.48 -21.68 -5.82
CA ALA A 440 20.84 -21.75 -5.27
C ALA A 440 21.69 -22.97 -5.73
N GLY A 441 21.14 -23.87 -6.54
CA GLY A 441 21.82 -25.06 -7.05
C GLY A 441 22.14 -26.10 -5.97
N ASP A 442 23.27 -26.78 -6.12
CA ASP A 442 23.79 -27.84 -5.25
C ASP A 442 24.81 -27.36 -4.20
N LYS A 443 24.95 -26.03 -4.06
CA LYS A 443 25.88 -25.41 -3.09
C LYS A 443 25.56 -25.72 -1.63
N TRP A 444 24.29 -26.04 -1.34
CA TRP A 444 23.79 -26.28 0.01
C TRP A 444 23.07 -27.62 0.09
N CYS A 445 23.30 -28.35 1.19
CA CYS A 445 22.50 -29.52 1.57
C CYS A 445 21.82 -29.37 2.94
N ILE A 446 21.93 -28.17 3.52
CA ILE A 446 21.20 -27.76 4.72
C ILE A 446 20.40 -26.52 4.38
N TYR A 447 19.14 -26.49 4.81
CA TYR A 447 18.23 -25.40 4.49
C TYR A 447 17.57 -24.86 5.74
N PRO A 448 17.47 -23.53 5.87
CA PRO A 448 16.84 -22.92 7.02
C PRO A 448 15.33 -23.22 7.02
N SER A 449 14.71 -23.20 8.20
CA SER A 449 13.25 -23.21 8.34
C SER A 449 12.67 -21.84 8.04
N TYR A 450 11.37 -21.80 7.75
CA TYR A 450 10.61 -20.56 7.60
C TYR A 450 10.77 -19.64 8.82
N ASP A 451 10.55 -20.17 10.03
CA ASP A 451 10.60 -19.42 11.28
C ASP A 451 11.98 -18.81 11.54
N TYR A 452 13.04 -19.48 11.07
CA TYR A 452 14.41 -19.00 11.19
C TYR A 452 14.74 -17.94 10.14
N ALA A 453 14.49 -18.23 8.86
CA ALA A 453 14.92 -17.36 7.76
C ALA A 453 14.12 -16.06 7.69
N HIS A 454 12.80 -16.15 7.78
CA HIS A 454 11.90 -15.04 7.43
C HIS A 454 12.18 -13.76 8.23
N CYS A 455 12.38 -13.87 9.55
CA CYS A 455 12.64 -12.72 10.41
C CYS A 455 14.02 -12.09 10.19
N MET A 456 15.06 -12.91 9.95
CA MET A 456 16.39 -12.39 9.66
C MET A 456 16.44 -11.71 8.30
N VAL A 457 15.80 -12.28 7.27
CA VAL A 457 15.77 -11.62 5.96
C VAL A 457 14.99 -10.30 6.02
N ASP A 458 13.92 -10.21 6.83
CA ASP A 458 13.28 -8.92 7.09
C ASP A 458 14.25 -7.90 7.73
N SER A 459 15.12 -8.35 8.63
CA SER A 459 16.16 -7.49 9.22
C SER A 459 17.20 -7.05 8.19
N LEU A 460 17.71 -7.99 7.39
CA LEU A 460 18.75 -7.76 6.37
C LEU A 460 18.24 -6.82 5.26
N GLU A 461 16.99 -6.99 4.81
CA GLU A 461 16.35 -6.11 3.82
C GLU A 461 15.89 -4.76 4.40
N ASN A 462 16.14 -4.51 5.69
CA ASN A 462 15.72 -3.32 6.41
C ASN A 462 14.21 -3.08 6.27
N ILE A 463 13.40 -4.11 6.47
CA ILE A 463 11.95 -4.02 6.43
C ILE A 463 11.45 -3.15 7.59
N THR A 464 10.75 -2.07 7.27
CA THR A 464 10.12 -1.21 8.29
C THR A 464 8.87 -1.86 8.86
N HIS A 465 8.05 -2.45 7.98
CA HIS A 465 6.75 -3.01 8.30
C HIS A 465 6.68 -4.44 7.78
N SER A 466 6.85 -5.40 8.69
CA SER A 466 6.68 -6.83 8.44
C SER A 466 5.21 -7.18 8.65
N LEU A 467 4.42 -7.12 7.57
CA LEU A 467 2.98 -7.35 7.62
C LEU A 467 2.70 -8.83 7.30
N CYS A 468 1.85 -9.46 8.10
CA CYS A 468 1.47 -10.87 7.93
C CYS A 468 0.04 -11.12 8.42
N THR A 469 -0.45 -12.35 8.33
CA THR A 469 -1.80 -12.67 8.80
C THR A 469 -1.83 -13.09 10.27
N LEU A 470 -2.99 -12.96 10.94
CA LEU A 470 -3.17 -13.27 12.37
C LEU A 470 -2.77 -14.69 12.77
N GLU A 471 -2.75 -15.65 11.84
CA GLU A 471 -2.27 -17.01 12.11
C GLU A 471 -0.81 -17.04 12.61
N PHE A 472 -0.04 -15.99 12.35
CA PHE A 472 1.35 -15.86 12.75
C PHE A 472 1.56 -15.06 14.05
N ASP A 473 0.49 -14.55 14.69
CA ASP A 473 0.61 -13.75 15.92
C ASP A 473 1.32 -14.53 17.04
N ILE A 474 0.98 -15.82 17.20
CA ILE A 474 1.62 -16.72 18.17
C ILE A 474 3.12 -16.96 17.90
N ARG A 475 3.62 -16.63 16.69
CA ARG A 475 5.04 -16.76 16.30
C ARG A 475 5.79 -15.45 16.46
N ARG A 476 5.11 -14.35 16.81
CA ARG A 476 5.74 -13.06 17.05
C ARG A 476 6.83 -13.13 18.15
N PRO A 477 6.61 -13.82 19.29
CA PRO A 477 7.67 -13.94 20.30
C PRO A 477 8.93 -14.63 19.77
N SER A 478 8.78 -15.71 18.99
CA SER A 478 9.92 -16.41 18.39
C SER A 478 10.62 -15.61 17.30
N TYR A 479 9.86 -14.81 16.52
CA TYR A 479 10.41 -13.85 15.55
C TYR A 479 11.36 -12.87 16.22
N TYR A 480 10.90 -12.18 17.28
CA TYR A 480 11.74 -11.19 17.95
C TYR A 480 12.83 -11.82 18.82
N TRP A 481 12.61 -13.03 19.37
CA TRP A 481 13.64 -13.74 20.12
C TRP A 481 14.92 -13.91 19.30
N LEU A 482 14.78 -14.28 18.03
CA LEU A 482 15.93 -14.50 17.15
C LEU A 482 16.69 -13.19 16.88
N LEU A 483 15.95 -12.12 16.60
CA LEU A 483 16.54 -10.80 16.33
C LEU A 483 17.24 -10.21 17.56
N VAL A 484 16.64 -10.36 18.75
CA VAL A 484 17.24 -9.94 20.02
C VAL A 484 18.50 -10.76 20.33
N ALA A 485 18.45 -12.09 20.17
CA ALA A 485 19.59 -12.99 20.41
C ALA A 485 20.81 -12.65 19.54
N LEU A 486 20.58 -12.21 18.31
CA LEU A 486 21.61 -11.84 17.35
C LEU A 486 21.98 -10.35 17.39
N GLY A 487 21.23 -9.51 18.12
CA GLY A 487 21.44 -8.06 18.12
C GLY A 487 21.13 -7.40 16.78
N LEU A 488 20.20 -7.97 16.02
CA LEU A 488 19.80 -7.50 14.70
C LEU A 488 18.71 -6.41 14.80
N TYR A 489 18.52 -5.69 13.70
CA TYR A 489 17.41 -4.76 13.55
C TYR A 489 16.07 -5.51 13.64
N GLN A 490 15.10 -4.90 14.32
CA GLN A 490 13.80 -5.48 14.65
C GLN A 490 12.69 -4.74 13.88
N PRO A 491 12.23 -5.28 12.74
CA PRO A 491 11.10 -4.74 11.97
C PRO A 491 9.82 -4.64 12.81
N TYR A 492 8.97 -3.64 12.52
CA TYR A 492 7.63 -3.59 13.10
C TYR A 492 6.77 -4.71 12.50
N VAL A 493 6.47 -5.73 13.31
CA VAL A 493 5.55 -6.82 12.93
C VAL A 493 4.11 -6.42 13.23
N TRP A 494 3.23 -6.56 12.24
CA TRP A 494 1.80 -6.35 12.44
C TRP A 494 0.94 -7.32 11.62
N GLU A 495 -0.01 -7.93 12.30
CA GLU A 495 -0.85 -8.97 11.75
C GLU A 495 -2.23 -8.44 11.38
N TYR A 496 -2.72 -8.83 10.22
CA TYR A 496 -4.08 -8.52 9.75
C TYR A 496 -4.94 -9.78 9.61
N SER A 497 -6.25 -9.58 9.62
CA SER A 497 -7.23 -10.63 9.38
C SER A 497 -7.07 -11.24 7.98
N ARG A 498 -6.97 -12.56 7.91
CA ARG A 498 -7.07 -13.28 6.63
C ARG A 498 -8.36 -12.92 5.91
N LEU A 499 -8.32 -12.79 4.58
CA LEU A 499 -9.55 -12.66 3.80
C LEU A 499 -10.18 -14.03 3.64
N ASN A 500 -11.42 -14.22 4.12
CA ASN A 500 -12.25 -15.40 3.87
C ASN A 500 -13.53 -15.00 3.16
N ILE A 501 -13.87 -15.68 2.06
CA ILE A 501 -15.08 -15.43 1.27
C ILE A 501 -16.06 -16.60 1.43
N SER A 502 -17.36 -16.32 1.53
CA SER A 502 -18.40 -17.34 1.61
C SER A 502 -18.53 -18.14 0.31
N HIS A 503 -19.04 -19.37 0.40
CA HIS A 503 -19.27 -20.28 -0.73
C HIS A 503 -18.02 -20.58 -1.59
N THR A 504 -16.83 -20.45 -1.01
CA THR A 504 -15.58 -20.77 -1.70
C THR A 504 -14.61 -21.56 -0.82
N MET A 505 -13.57 -22.10 -1.44
CA MET A 505 -12.43 -22.73 -0.78
C MET A 505 -11.14 -22.06 -1.24
N MET A 506 -10.29 -21.65 -0.31
CA MET A 506 -9.02 -20.99 -0.65
C MET A 506 -7.78 -21.77 -0.19
N SER A 507 -7.95 -22.79 0.66
CA SER A 507 -6.80 -23.57 1.12
C SER A 507 -6.18 -24.34 -0.05
N LYS A 508 -4.88 -24.18 -0.25
CA LYS A 508 -4.11 -24.84 -1.31
C LYS A 508 -4.39 -26.34 -1.42
N ARG A 509 -4.44 -27.06 -0.30
CA ARG A 509 -4.75 -28.51 -0.26
C ARG A 509 -6.10 -28.84 -0.91
N LYS A 510 -7.15 -28.06 -0.63
CA LYS A 510 -8.50 -28.27 -1.19
C LYS A 510 -8.55 -27.85 -2.66
N LEU A 511 -7.94 -26.73 -3.04
CA LEU A 511 -7.84 -26.29 -4.43
C LEU A 511 -7.10 -27.32 -5.29
N ASN A 512 -5.98 -27.84 -4.80
CA ASN A 512 -5.20 -28.85 -5.51
C ASN A 512 -6.00 -30.15 -5.71
N ARG A 513 -6.82 -30.54 -4.73
CA ARG A 513 -7.74 -31.67 -4.86
C ARG A 513 -8.76 -31.45 -5.97
N LEU A 514 -9.39 -30.27 -6.05
CA LEU A 514 -10.36 -29.93 -7.10
C LEU A 514 -9.76 -30.05 -8.50
N VAL A 515 -8.54 -29.54 -8.68
CA VAL A 515 -7.82 -29.59 -9.95
C VAL A 515 -7.39 -31.01 -10.30
N THR A 516 -6.78 -31.73 -9.34
CA THR A 516 -6.26 -33.09 -9.57
C THR A 516 -7.37 -34.10 -9.84
N GLU A 517 -8.49 -34.00 -9.13
CA GLU A 517 -9.68 -34.85 -9.33
C GLU A 517 -10.55 -34.35 -10.51
N LYS A 518 -10.13 -33.32 -11.24
CA LYS A 518 -10.81 -32.78 -12.45
C LYS A 518 -12.26 -32.32 -12.22
N TRP A 519 -12.57 -31.79 -11.04
CA TRP A 519 -13.85 -31.08 -10.79
C TRP A 519 -13.89 -29.70 -11.48
N VAL A 520 -12.72 -29.18 -11.85
CA VAL A 520 -12.49 -27.91 -12.55
C VAL A 520 -11.48 -28.13 -13.68
N ASP A 521 -11.46 -27.21 -14.65
CA ASP A 521 -10.65 -27.35 -15.87
C ASP A 521 -9.14 -27.13 -15.62
N GLY A 522 -8.80 -26.43 -14.54
CA GLY A 522 -7.43 -26.07 -14.20
C GLY A 522 -7.35 -25.07 -13.05
N TRP A 523 -6.14 -24.56 -12.79
CA TRP A 523 -5.90 -23.52 -11.78
C TRP A 523 -6.43 -22.14 -12.17
N ASP A 524 -6.66 -21.92 -13.46
CA ASP A 524 -7.24 -20.71 -14.04
C ASP A 524 -8.75 -20.84 -14.30
N ASP A 525 -9.40 -21.90 -13.81
CA ASP A 525 -10.83 -22.09 -14.00
C ASP A 525 -11.63 -20.90 -13.42
N PRO A 526 -12.56 -20.27 -14.17
CA PRO A 526 -13.34 -19.11 -13.72
C PRO A 526 -14.17 -19.32 -12.45
N ARG A 527 -14.42 -20.57 -12.04
CA ARG A 527 -15.13 -20.92 -10.80
C ARG A 527 -14.23 -20.84 -9.57
N LEU A 528 -12.91 -20.86 -9.74
CA LEU A 528 -11.95 -20.72 -8.65
C LEU A 528 -11.68 -19.24 -8.34
N LEU A 529 -11.43 -18.93 -7.06
CA LEU A 529 -10.95 -17.61 -6.62
C LEU A 529 -9.41 -17.52 -6.63
N THR A 530 -8.76 -18.30 -7.50
CA THR A 530 -7.38 -18.03 -7.90
C THR A 530 -7.35 -16.69 -8.65
N LEU A 531 -6.24 -15.97 -8.59
CA LEU A 531 -6.12 -14.70 -9.33
C LEU A 531 -6.11 -14.96 -10.84
N ALA A 532 -5.53 -16.08 -11.27
CA ALA A 532 -5.66 -16.57 -12.64
C ALA A 532 -7.12 -16.83 -13.04
N GLY A 533 -7.89 -17.52 -12.18
CA GLY A 533 -9.30 -17.82 -12.42
C GLY A 533 -10.17 -16.58 -12.50
N LEU A 534 -9.96 -15.62 -11.58
CA LEU A 534 -10.66 -14.34 -11.60
C LEU A 534 -10.31 -13.52 -12.85
N ARG A 535 -9.04 -13.48 -13.25
CA ARG A 535 -8.62 -12.83 -14.49
C ARG A 535 -9.28 -13.47 -15.71
N ARG A 536 -9.27 -14.80 -15.82
CA ARG A 536 -9.95 -15.53 -16.92
C ARG A 536 -11.47 -15.34 -16.90
N ARG A 537 -12.08 -15.22 -15.72
CA ARG A 537 -13.52 -14.89 -15.56
C ARG A 537 -13.87 -13.50 -16.11
N GLY A 538 -12.89 -12.63 -16.33
CA GLY A 538 -13.09 -11.25 -16.80
C GLY A 538 -13.13 -10.22 -15.66
N VAL A 539 -12.72 -10.59 -14.46
CA VAL A 539 -12.55 -9.64 -13.34
C VAL A 539 -11.28 -8.84 -13.55
N SER A 540 -11.34 -7.53 -13.36
CA SER A 540 -10.18 -6.64 -13.44
C SER A 540 -9.44 -6.53 -12.10
N ALA A 541 -8.15 -6.18 -12.17
CA ALA A 541 -7.32 -5.90 -11.00
C ALA A 541 -7.88 -4.74 -10.15
N THR A 542 -8.37 -3.69 -10.79
CA THR A 542 -8.95 -2.52 -10.11
C THR A 542 -10.18 -2.90 -9.29
N ALA A 543 -10.98 -3.87 -9.74
CA ALA A 543 -12.19 -4.29 -9.04
C ALA A 543 -11.82 -5.05 -7.77
N ILE A 544 -10.80 -5.93 -7.87
CA ILE A 544 -10.25 -6.68 -6.74
C ILE A 544 -9.62 -5.72 -5.72
N ASN A 545 -8.81 -4.76 -6.17
CA ASN A 545 -8.19 -3.75 -5.30
C ASN A 545 -9.25 -2.87 -4.62
N SER A 546 -10.32 -2.50 -5.33
CA SER A 546 -11.45 -1.73 -4.77
C SER A 546 -12.24 -2.54 -3.74
N PHE A 547 -12.44 -3.83 -3.99
CA PHE A 547 -13.06 -4.76 -3.04
C PHE A 547 -12.24 -4.87 -1.75
N ILE A 548 -10.92 -5.04 -1.85
CA ILE A 548 -10.04 -5.13 -0.69
C ILE A 548 -10.04 -3.81 0.09
N ARG A 549 -9.94 -2.67 -0.61
CA ARG A 549 -10.06 -1.34 0.01
C ARG A 549 -11.38 -1.20 0.78
N GLY A 550 -12.49 -1.63 0.17
CA GLY A 550 -13.81 -1.55 0.80
C GLY A 550 -13.97 -2.42 2.04
N ILE A 551 -13.27 -3.56 2.12
CA ILE A 551 -13.25 -4.41 3.33
C ILE A 551 -12.40 -3.78 4.44
N GLY A 552 -11.33 -3.07 4.07
CA GLY A 552 -10.40 -2.45 5.00
C GLY A 552 -9.36 -3.42 5.59
N ILE A 553 -8.45 -2.85 6.39
CA ILE A 553 -7.38 -3.57 7.07
C ILE A 553 -7.72 -3.63 8.57
N THR A 554 -8.02 -4.82 9.08
CA THR A 554 -8.48 -5.02 10.46
C THR A 554 -7.76 -6.18 11.13
N ARG A 555 -7.81 -6.24 12.46
CA ARG A 555 -7.39 -7.39 13.28
C ARG A 555 -8.54 -8.30 13.70
N SER A 556 -9.76 -8.06 13.19
CA SER A 556 -10.93 -8.86 13.53
C SER A 556 -10.85 -10.22 12.85
N ASP A 557 -10.61 -11.27 13.65
CA ASP A 557 -10.57 -12.64 13.13
C ASP A 557 -11.96 -13.12 12.67
N ASN A 558 -11.99 -14.07 11.74
CA ASN A 558 -13.19 -14.75 11.24
C ASN A 558 -14.27 -13.87 10.56
N SER A 559 -13.91 -12.72 10.00
CA SER A 559 -14.84 -11.98 9.14
C SER A 559 -15.09 -12.74 7.82
N LEU A 560 -16.19 -13.49 7.75
CA LEU A 560 -16.63 -14.14 6.52
C LEU A 560 -17.27 -13.10 5.61
N ILE A 561 -16.58 -12.74 4.52
CA ILE A 561 -17.10 -11.80 3.54
C ILE A 561 -17.97 -12.54 2.54
N ARG A 562 -19.19 -12.06 2.32
CA ARG A 562 -20.08 -12.67 1.33
C ARG A 562 -19.57 -12.41 -0.10
N VAL A 563 -19.71 -13.42 -0.97
CA VAL A 563 -19.25 -13.34 -2.38
C VAL A 563 -19.94 -12.22 -3.18
N ASP A 564 -21.17 -11.87 -2.82
CA ASP A 564 -21.93 -10.77 -3.44
C ASP A 564 -21.24 -9.41 -3.29
N ARG A 565 -20.46 -9.21 -2.23
CA ARG A 565 -19.65 -7.99 -2.04
C ARG A 565 -18.53 -7.90 -3.07
N LEU A 566 -17.87 -9.02 -3.40
CA LEU A 566 -16.91 -9.06 -4.50
C LEU A 566 -17.61 -8.77 -5.84
N GLU A 567 -18.76 -9.41 -6.08
CA GLU A 567 -19.53 -9.22 -7.31
C GLU A 567 -20.09 -7.80 -7.45
N TYR A 568 -20.39 -7.12 -6.34
CA TYR A 568 -20.76 -5.71 -6.34
C TYR A 568 -19.63 -4.84 -6.92
N HIS A 569 -18.40 -4.96 -6.41
CA HIS A 569 -17.27 -4.18 -6.94
C HIS A 569 -16.95 -4.53 -8.40
N ILE A 570 -17.11 -5.79 -8.80
CA ILE A 570 -16.98 -6.20 -10.20
C ILE A 570 -18.02 -5.50 -11.08
N ARG A 571 -19.30 -5.51 -10.67
CA ARG A 571 -20.39 -4.84 -11.41
C ARG A 571 -20.18 -3.34 -11.49
N GLU A 572 -19.79 -2.68 -10.41
CA GLU A 572 -19.54 -1.24 -10.37
C GLU A 572 -18.44 -0.81 -11.34
N GLU A 573 -17.40 -1.62 -11.49
CA GLU A 573 -16.34 -1.31 -12.44
C GLU A 573 -16.72 -1.62 -13.88
N LEU A 574 -17.29 -2.79 -14.15
CA LEU A 574 -17.67 -3.18 -15.51
C LEU A 574 -18.79 -2.28 -16.07
N ASN A 575 -19.67 -1.75 -15.22
CA ASN A 575 -20.68 -0.77 -15.66
C ASN A 575 -20.04 0.51 -16.23
N LYS A 576 -18.85 0.89 -15.75
CA LYS A 576 -18.11 2.08 -16.21
C LYS A 576 -17.22 1.79 -17.41
N THR A 577 -16.63 0.59 -17.46
CA THR A 577 -15.52 0.27 -18.37
C THR A 577 -15.91 -0.63 -19.54
N ALA A 578 -16.93 -1.49 -19.40
CA ALA A 578 -17.32 -2.42 -20.45
C ALA A 578 -18.23 -1.77 -21.49
N SER A 579 -17.85 -1.86 -22.77
CA SER A 579 -18.72 -1.47 -23.89
C SER A 579 -19.95 -2.36 -23.96
N ARG A 580 -21.12 -1.77 -24.24
CA ARG A 580 -22.37 -2.52 -24.39
C ARG A 580 -22.46 -3.08 -25.81
N THR A 581 -22.79 -4.36 -25.92
CA THR A 581 -23.12 -5.04 -27.18
C THR A 581 -24.34 -5.93 -26.97
N MET A 582 -25.07 -6.25 -28.04
CA MET A 582 -26.24 -7.11 -27.99
C MET A 582 -25.88 -8.51 -28.49
N VAL A 583 -26.15 -9.52 -27.67
CA VAL A 583 -26.03 -10.94 -27.99
C VAL A 583 -27.27 -11.65 -27.50
N VAL A 584 -27.80 -12.57 -28.31
CA VAL A 584 -28.88 -13.48 -27.93
C VAL A 584 -28.33 -14.89 -27.93
N LEU A 585 -28.32 -15.56 -26.78
CA LEU A 585 -27.74 -16.91 -26.62
C LEU A 585 -28.59 -18.00 -27.30
N HIS A 586 -29.91 -17.80 -27.36
CA HIS A 586 -30.86 -18.70 -27.98
C HIS A 586 -31.71 -17.95 -29.00
N PRO A 587 -31.14 -17.58 -30.15
CA PRO A 587 -31.84 -16.77 -31.13
C PRO A 587 -32.95 -17.57 -31.82
N LEU A 588 -34.11 -16.94 -31.99
CA LEU A 588 -35.15 -17.42 -32.89
C LEU A 588 -34.96 -16.71 -34.23
N LYS A 589 -34.86 -17.49 -35.32
CA LYS A 589 -34.70 -16.94 -36.67
C LYS A 589 -36.02 -16.26 -37.08
N LEU A 590 -35.93 -15.00 -37.48
CA LEU A 590 -37.05 -14.18 -37.96
C LEU A 590 -36.99 -14.02 -39.48
#